data_AF-A0A9D6P5T4-F1
#
_entry.id   AF-A0A9D6P5T4-F1
#
_cell.length_a   1.000
_cell.length_b   1.000
_cell.length_c   1.000
_cell.angle_alpha   90.00
_cell.angle_beta   90.00
_cell.angle_gamma   90.00
#
_symmetry.space_group_name_H-M   'P 1'
#
loop_
_entity.id
_entity.type
_entity.pdbx_description
1 polymer ?
#
loop_
_entity_poly.entity_id
_entity_poly.type
_entity_poly.pdbx_seq_one_letter_code
_entity_poly.pdbx_strand_id
1 'polypeptide(L)'
;MIRIYLLLFLLIFLGGVVWYFFFSSHRLGTQNASPVSSTFPLSQTHFKNSTVIPKSDFKIVKILPEDTTYEYLPIQQVDLVFAEPPRTPDLKYTVSPQVPTQVIGKKGQPNTLTISTTETWKEGITTITITGIRDYTFPKPYVYKLKTAFPKNPDLKE
;
A
#
# COMPACT_ATOMS: atom_id res chain seq x y z
N MET A 1 6.97 33.50 39.86
CA MET A 1 6.06 32.33 39.84
C MET A 1 6.01 31.62 38.49
N ILE A 2 5.81 32.32 37.36
CA ILE A 2 5.72 31.70 36.01
C ILE A 2 6.88 30.77 35.63
N ARG A 3 8.13 31.10 35.97
CA ARG A 3 9.30 30.26 35.65
C ARG A 3 9.29 28.88 36.32
N ILE A 4 8.65 28.77 37.50
CA ILE A 4 8.57 27.51 38.26
C ILE A 4 7.53 26.58 37.61
N TYR A 5 6.40 27.12 37.18
CA TYR A 5 5.38 26.35 36.45
C TYR A 5 5.90 25.81 35.11
N LEU A 6 6.72 26.60 34.41
CA LEU A 6 7.30 26.20 33.14
C LEU A 6 8.30 25.03 33.30
N LEU A 7 9.11 25.06 34.36
CA LEU A 7 10.02 23.96 34.69
C LEU A 7 9.28 22.68 35.11
N LEU A 8 8.22 22.81 35.91
CA LEU A 8 7.36 21.69 36.31
C LEU A 8 6.66 21.05 35.11
N PHE A 9 6.12 21.87 34.20
CA PHE A 9 5.49 21.38 32.98
C PHE A 9 6.47 20.61 32.08
N LEU A 10 7.69 21.13 31.92
CA LEU A 10 8.74 20.49 31.13
C LEU A 10 9.15 19.13 31.71
N LEU A 11 9.28 19.03 33.04
CA LEU A 11 9.61 17.79 33.74
C LEU A 11 8.54 16.71 33.55
N ILE A 12 7.26 17.08 33.67
CA ILE A 12 6.14 16.15 33.48
C ILE A 12 6.05 15.69 32.02
N PHE A 13 6.24 16.60 31.07
CA PHE A 13 6.20 16.28 29.65
C PHE A 13 7.33 15.31 29.26
N LEU A 14 8.57 15.58 29.69
CA LEU A 14 9.71 14.69 29.46
C LEU A 14 9.51 13.31 30.11
N GLY A 15 9.00 13.27 31.34
CA GLY A 15 8.69 12.02 32.02
C GLY A 15 7.63 11.18 31.28
N GLY A 16 6.57 11.82 30.78
CA GLY A 16 5.51 11.16 30.00
C GLY A 16 6.02 10.58 28.69
N VAL A 17 6.89 11.30 27.98
CA VAL A 17 7.49 10.82 26.71
C VAL A 17 8.37 9.59 26.97
N VAL A 18 9.22 9.61 28.00
CA VAL A 18 10.09 8.46 28.34
C VAL A 18 9.25 7.24 28.75
N TRP A 19 8.21 7.44 29.55
CA TRP A 19 7.29 6.37 29.95
C TRP A 19 6.57 5.74 28.76
N TYR A 20 6.12 6.56 27.81
CA TYR A 20 5.45 6.10 26.60
C TYR A 20 6.34 5.20 25.74
N PHE A 21 7.62 5.57 25.54
CA PHE A 21 8.57 4.75 24.79
C PHE A 21 8.89 3.41 25.49
N PHE A 22 8.96 3.40 26.82
CA PHE A 22 9.23 2.19 27.59
C PHE A 22 8.07 1.17 27.51
N PHE A 23 6.82 1.63 27.62
CA PHE A 23 5.64 0.74 27.57
C PHE A 23 5.21 0.35 26.16
N SER A 24 5.47 1.18 25.15
CA SER A 24 5.12 0.85 23.76
C SER A 24 6.01 -0.27 23.18
N SER A 25 7.21 -0.45 23.72
CA SER A 25 8.20 -1.42 23.22
C SER A 25 8.03 -2.85 23.76
N HIS A 26 7.14 -3.08 24.74
CA HIS A 26 6.95 -4.39 25.38
C HIS A 26 5.77 -5.22 24.83
N ARG A 27 5.17 -4.86 23.70
CA ARG A 27 4.12 -5.67 23.03
C ARG A 27 4.68 -6.62 21.97
N LEU A 28 5.80 -7.29 22.24
CA LEU A 28 6.25 -8.44 21.45
C LEU A 28 6.36 -9.67 22.34
N GLY A 29 5.58 -10.70 21.99
CA GLY A 29 5.91 -12.09 22.34
C GLY A 29 5.00 -12.78 23.34
N THR A 30 3.86 -13.29 22.85
CA THR A 30 3.31 -14.56 23.35
C THR A 30 2.90 -15.41 22.15
N GLN A 31 3.89 -16.07 21.55
CA GLN A 31 3.64 -17.26 20.75
C GLN A 31 3.29 -18.40 21.72
N ASN A 32 2.01 -18.73 21.82
CA ASN A 32 1.58 -19.95 22.50
C ASN A 32 1.92 -21.14 21.59
N ALA A 33 3.03 -21.82 21.89
CA ALA A 33 3.32 -23.14 21.36
C ALA A 33 2.30 -24.14 21.93
N SER A 34 1.59 -24.84 21.06
CA SER A 34 0.65 -25.90 21.43
C SER A 34 1.39 -27.18 21.84
N PRO A 35 0.97 -27.89 22.91
CA PRO A 35 1.43 -29.25 23.14
C PRO A 35 0.79 -30.21 22.13
N VAL A 36 1.64 -30.98 21.45
CA VAL A 36 1.30 -32.09 20.57
C VAL A 36 0.70 -33.22 21.42
N SER A 37 -0.59 -33.50 21.23
CA SER A 37 -1.19 -34.78 21.62
C SER A 37 -1.31 -35.66 20.39
N SER A 38 -0.45 -36.67 20.35
CA SER A 38 -0.48 -37.77 19.40
C SER A 38 -1.59 -38.76 19.78
N THR A 39 -2.70 -38.71 19.05
CA THR A 39 -3.70 -39.80 19.03
C THR A 39 -4.12 -40.02 17.59
N PHE A 40 -3.59 -41.08 16.97
CA PHE A 40 -4.15 -41.65 15.75
C PHE A 40 -5.52 -42.24 16.08
N PRO A 41 -6.54 -41.96 15.26
CA PRO A 41 -7.21 -43.12 14.65
C PRO A 41 -7.70 -42.91 13.22
N LEU A 42 -7.69 -44.04 12.50
CA LEU A 42 -8.55 -44.43 11.39
C LEU A 42 -8.74 -43.48 10.20
N SER A 43 -8.10 -43.87 9.11
CA SER A 43 -8.35 -43.43 7.74
C SER A 43 -9.81 -43.73 7.34
N GLN A 44 -10.68 -42.73 7.41
CA GLN A 44 -11.89 -42.64 6.61
C GLN A 44 -11.65 -41.63 5.50
N THR A 45 -11.36 -42.13 4.30
CA THR A 45 -11.32 -41.35 3.05
C THR A 45 -12.74 -40.93 2.69
N HIS A 46 -13.27 -39.91 3.38
CA HIS A 46 -14.32 -39.09 2.82
C HIS A 46 -13.67 -38.25 1.71
N PHE A 47 -13.83 -38.69 0.46
CA PHE A 47 -13.71 -37.85 -0.71
C PHE A 47 -14.77 -36.74 -0.60
N LYS A 48 -14.45 -35.71 0.17
CA LYS A 48 -15.11 -34.42 0.06
C LYS A 48 -14.54 -33.83 -1.23
N ASN A 49 -15.18 -34.17 -2.35
CA ASN A 49 -15.03 -33.47 -3.61
C ASN A 49 -15.55 -32.05 -3.39
N SER A 50 -14.79 -31.26 -2.63
CA SER A 50 -14.99 -29.84 -2.51
C SER A 50 -14.46 -29.31 -3.82
N THR A 51 -15.33 -29.20 -4.82
CA THR A 51 -15.13 -28.31 -5.94
C THR A 51 -14.88 -26.94 -5.32
N VAL A 52 -13.61 -26.61 -5.10
CA VAL A 52 -13.18 -25.26 -4.74
C VAL A 52 -13.46 -24.45 -5.99
N ILE A 53 -14.67 -23.92 -6.07
CA ILE A 53 -15.03 -22.90 -7.05
C ILE A 53 -13.99 -21.80 -6.85
N PRO A 54 -13.14 -21.48 -7.85
CA PRO A 54 -12.14 -20.45 -7.71
C PRO A 54 -12.86 -19.16 -7.30
N LYS A 55 -12.56 -18.73 -6.09
CA LYS A 55 -13.27 -17.70 -5.36
C LYS A 55 -12.81 -16.35 -5.89
N SER A 56 -13.45 -15.91 -6.97
CA SER A 56 -13.31 -14.59 -7.60
C SER A 56 -11.89 -14.25 -8.08
N ASP A 57 -11.77 -13.91 -9.37
CA ASP A 57 -10.53 -13.37 -9.93
C ASP A 57 -10.33 -11.95 -9.43
N PHE A 58 -9.83 -11.80 -8.21
CA PHE A 58 -9.39 -10.50 -7.69
C PHE A 58 -8.29 -9.95 -8.63
N LYS A 59 -8.66 -9.00 -9.47
CA LYS A 59 -7.82 -8.50 -10.56
C LYS A 59 -8.02 -7.01 -10.77
N ILE A 60 -6.99 -6.37 -11.32
CA ILE A 60 -7.09 -5.01 -11.81
C ILE A 60 -7.81 -5.05 -13.15
N VAL A 61 -8.92 -4.32 -13.25
CA VAL A 61 -9.74 -4.24 -14.47
C VAL A 61 -9.42 -3.00 -15.29
N LYS A 62 -8.97 -1.93 -14.63
CA LYS A 62 -8.63 -0.67 -15.30
C LYS A 62 -7.52 0.07 -14.55
N ILE A 63 -6.66 0.73 -15.30
CA ILE A 63 -5.67 1.68 -14.78
C ILE A 63 -5.91 3.03 -15.46
N LEU A 64 -5.92 4.12 -14.70
CA LEU A 64 -6.05 5.48 -15.20
C LEU A 64 -4.80 6.30 -14.85
N PRO A 65 -4.33 7.19 -15.75
CA PRO A 65 -4.87 7.42 -17.08
C PRO A 65 -4.62 6.22 -18.02
N GLU A 66 -5.57 5.96 -18.92
CA GLU A 66 -5.56 4.77 -19.78
C GLU A 66 -4.60 4.93 -20.97
N ASP A 67 -4.56 6.14 -21.52
CA ASP A 67 -3.69 6.46 -22.64
C ASP A 67 -2.29 6.79 -22.12
N THR A 68 -1.28 6.06 -22.58
CA THR A 68 0.12 6.27 -22.18
C THR A 68 0.93 7.02 -23.24
N THR A 69 0.28 7.41 -24.34
CA THR A 69 0.90 8.15 -25.45
C THR A 69 1.00 9.64 -25.15
N TYR A 70 0.08 10.18 -24.34
CA TYR A 70 0.11 11.56 -23.89
C TYR A 70 1.16 11.81 -22.80
N GLU A 71 1.65 13.04 -22.77
CA GLU A 71 2.49 13.55 -21.70
C GLU A 71 1.60 14.11 -20.59
N TYR A 72 1.72 13.53 -19.40
CA TYR A 72 0.99 13.95 -18.21
C TYR A 72 1.81 14.93 -17.38
N LEU A 73 1.11 15.73 -16.58
CA LEU A 73 1.77 16.57 -15.59
C LEU A 73 2.52 15.69 -14.57
N PRO A 74 3.68 16.11 -14.06
CA PRO A 74 4.45 15.35 -13.07
C PRO A 74 3.77 15.16 -11.70
N ILE A 75 2.54 15.65 -11.53
CA ILE A 75 1.69 15.45 -10.33
C ILE A 75 0.52 14.48 -10.60
N GLN A 76 0.46 13.89 -11.79
CA GLN A 76 -0.64 13.03 -12.23
C GLN A 76 -0.82 11.83 -11.29
N GLN A 77 -2.03 11.60 -10.82
CA GLN A 77 -2.33 10.42 -10.01
C GLN A 77 -2.64 9.21 -10.90
N VAL A 78 -2.31 8.01 -10.40
CA VAL A 78 -2.58 6.74 -11.08
C VAL A 78 -3.66 5.98 -10.31
N ASP A 79 -4.84 5.81 -10.89
CA ASP A 79 -5.93 5.06 -10.27
C ASP A 79 -5.95 3.62 -10.77
N LEU A 80 -6.01 2.68 -9.83
CA LEU A 80 -6.16 1.25 -10.06
C LEU A 80 -7.58 0.84 -9.69
N VAL A 81 -8.36 0.41 -10.67
CA VAL A 81 -9.72 -0.07 -10.47
C VAL A 81 -9.69 -1.60 -10.43
N PHE A 82 -10.22 -2.15 -9.35
CA PHE A 82 -10.31 -3.58 -9.11
C PHE A 82 -11.71 -4.11 -9.46
N ALA A 83 -11.78 -5.39 -9.85
CA ALA A 83 -13.05 -6.07 -10.08
C ALA A 83 -13.92 -6.10 -8.81
N GLU A 84 -13.28 -6.23 -7.65
CA GLU A 84 -13.90 -6.27 -6.33
C GLU A 84 -13.20 -5.31 -5.37
N PRO A 85 -13.90 -4.77 -4.36
CA PRO A 85 -13.29 -3.86 -3.38
C PRO A 85 -12.12 -4.54 -2.65
N PRO A 86 -10.90 -3.97 -2.68
CA PRO A 86 -9.79 -4.47 -1.87
C PRO A 86 -10.11 -4.32 -0.38
N ARG A 87 -9.81 -5.35 0.41
CA ARG A 87 -10.04 -5.34 1.86
C ARG A 87 -9.12 -4.35 2.59
N THR A 88 -7.91 -4.12 2.08
CA THR A 88 -6.92 -3.19 2.64
C THR A 88 -6.19 -2.46 1.50
N PRO A 89 -5.60 -1.28 1.74
CA PRO A 89 -4.83 -0.54 0.73
C PRO A 89 -3.38 -1.05 0.54
N ASP A 90 -3.03 -2.23 1.06
CA ASP A 90 -1.65 -2.74 1.10
C ASP A 90 -1.19 -3.29 -0.27
N LEU A 91 -1.02 -2.40 -1.23
CA LEU A 91 -0.59 -2.74 -2.59
C LEU A 91 0.89 -3.19 -2.59
N LYS A 92 1.20 -4.30 -3.27
CA LYS A 92 2.57 -4.71 -3.57
C LYS A 92 2.95 -4.18 -4.95
N TYR A 93 3.87 -3.21 -5.00
CA TYR A 93 4.29 -2.58 -6.24
C TYR A 93 5.72 -2.04 -6.17
N THR A 94 6.30 -1.78 -7.34
CA THR A 94 7.57 -1.07 -7.52
C THR A 94 7.42 0.04 -8.55
N VAL A 95 8.26 1.06 -8.44
CA VAL A 95 8.26 2.22 -9.33
C VAL A 95 9.69 2.47 -9.83
N SER A 96 9.84 2.62 -11.14
CA SER A 96 11.12 2.92 -11.79
C SER A 96 10.96 4.08 -12.77
N PRO A 97 11.71 5.19 -12.64
CA PRO A 97 12.74 5.45 -11.64
C PRO A 97 12.15 5.50 -10.22
N GLN A 98 12.96 5.20 -9.20
CA GLN A 98 12.47 5.22 -7.83
C GLN A 98 12.06 6.65 -7.44
N VAL A 99 10.82 6.77 -6.95
CA VAL A 99 10.23 8.01 -6.45
C VAL A 99 9.36 7.70 -5.23
N PRO A 100 9.37 8.55 -4.19
CA PRO A 100 8.48 8.39 -3.05
C PRO A 100 7.00 8.43 -3.47
N THR A 101 6.27 7.37 -3.13
CA THR A 101 4.86 7.18 -3.51
C THR A 101 4.02 6.73 -2.32
N GLN A 102 2.74 7.01 -2.37
CA GLN A 102 1.74 6.59 -1.37
C GLN A 102 0.52 6.01 -2.07
N VAL A 103 -0.14 5.06 -1.41
CA VAL A 103 -1.36 4.41 -1.88
C VAL A 103 -2.51 4.75 -0.94
N ILE A 104 -3.59 5.27 -1.50
CA ILE A 104 -4.79 5.64 -0.75
C ILE A 104 -6.05 5.07 -1.41
N GLY A 105 -7.07 4.77 -0.61
CA GLY A 105 -8.40 4.45 -1.14
C GLY A 105 -9.10 5.71 -1.64
N LYS A 106 -9.77 5.63 -2.80
CA LYS A 106 -10.44 6.79 -3.38
C LYS A 106 -11.83 7.01 -2.77
N LYS A 107 -12.09 8.22 -2.27
CA LYS A 107 -13.37 8.57 -1.64
C LYS A 107 -14.53 8.38 -2.62
N GLY A 108 -15.54 7.60 -2.22
CA GLY A 108 -16.71 7.29 -3.05
C GLY A 108 -16.47 6.20 -4.11
N GLN A 109 -15.27 5.62 -4.19
CA GLN A 109 -14.95 4.53 -5.12
C GLN A 109 -14.23 3.40 -4.36
N PRO A 110 -14.97 2.49 -3.70
CA PRO A 110 -14.38 1.47 -2.83
C PRO A 110 -13.52 0.45 -3.58
N ASN A 111 -13.68 0.35 -4.91
CA ASN A 111 -12.91 -0.55 -5.76
C ASN A 111 -11.67 0.13 -6.35
N THR A 112 -11.34 1.35 -5.93
CA THR A 112 -10.27 2.14 -6.52
C THR A 112 -9.20 2.46 -5.48
N LEU A 113 -7.96 2.10 -5.80
CA LEU A 113 -6.77 2.57 -5.09
C LEU A 113 -6.03 3.57 -5.97
N THR A 114 -5.57 4.66 -5.38
CA THR A 114 -4.82 5.71 -6.07
C THR A 114 -3.37 5.66 -5.63
N ILE A 115 -2.45 5.49 -6.58
CA ILE A 115 -1.01 5.72 -6.39
C ILE A 115 -0.75 7.20 -6.70
N SER A 116 -0.14 7.90 -5.74
CA SER A 116 0.27 9.29 -5.89
C SER A 116 1.71 9.47 -5.43
N THR A 117 2.41 10.46 -5.99
CA THR A 117 3.73 10.88 -5.49
C THR A 117 3.54 11.80 -4.30
N THR A 118 4.48 11.75 -3.35
CA THR A 118 4.56 12.77 -2.30
C THR A 118 5.30 14.03 -2.79
N GLU A 119 6.09 13.86 -3.84
CA GLU A 119 6.78 14.93 -4.57
C GLU A 119 6.18 15.00 -6.00
N THR A 120 7.00 14.82 -7.02
CA THR A 120 6.59 14.74 -8.43
C THR A 120 7.19 13.50 -9.09
N TRP A 121 6.55 13.01 -10.14
CA TRP A 121 7.15 12.04 -11.05
C TRP A 121 8.38 12.65 -11.71
N LYS A 122 9.40 11.83 -11.97
CA LYS A 122 10.51 12.26 -12.82
C LYS A 122 10.01 12.48 -14.24
N GLU A 123 10.56 13.46 -14.94
CA GLU A 123 10.29 13.66 -16.36
C GLU A 123 10.73 12.43 -17.18
N GLY A 124 9.96 12.09 -18.21
CA GLY A 124 10.18 10.91 -19.05
C GLY A 124 9.20 9.79 -18.75
N ILE A 125 9.68 8.54 -18.77
CA ILE A 125 8.84 7.35 -18.61
C ILE A 125 9.03 6.77 -17.21
N THR A 126 7.95 6.75 -16.43
CA THR A 126 7.86 6.03 -15.16
C THR A 126 7.15 4.70 -15.37
N THR A 127 7.78 3.60 -14.98
CA THR A 127 7.22 2.25 -15.00
C THR A 127 6.77 1.85 -13.60
N ILE A 128 5.50 1.52 -13.45
CA ILE A 128 4.88 1.03 -12.22
C ILE A 128 4.58 -0.45 -12.41
N THR A 129 5.18 -1.31 -11.59
CA THR A 129 4.97 -2.76 -11.64
C THR A 129 4.22 -3.21 -10.40
N ILE A 130 3.03 -3.76 -10.58
CA ILE A 130 2.14 -4.17 -9.49
C ILE A 130 2.09 -5.70 -9.46
N THR A 131 2.46 -6.29 -8.33
CA THR A 131 2.62 -7.74 -8.17
C THR A 131 1.55 -8.37 -7.31
N GLY A 132 0.77 -7.59 -6.55
CA GLY A 132 -0.29 -8.13 -5.71
C GLY A 132 -0.87 -7.13 -4.73
N ILE A 133 -1.64 -7.64 -3.77
CA ILE A 133 -2.18 -6.88 -2.64
C ILE A 133 -2.13 -7.74 -1.39
N ARG A 134 -1.57 -7.23 -0.29
CA ARG A 134 -1.47 -7.92 1.01
C ARG A 134 -1.00 -9.38 0.86
N ASP A 135 -1.83 -10.36 1.18
CA ASP A 135 -1.50 -11.80 1.17
C ASP A 135 -1.74 -12.45 -0.21
N TYR A 136 -2.23 -11.68 -1.19
CA TYR A 136 -2.50 -12.12 -2.54
C TYR A 136 -1.42 -11.63 -3.50
N THR A 137 -0.93 -12.55 -4.34
CA THR A 137 0.03 -12.26 -5.41
C THR A 137 -0.66 -12.53 -6.74
N PHE A 138 -0.60 -11.58 -7.66
CA PHE A 138 -1.17 -11.76 -8.99
C PHE A 138 -0.42 -12.85 -9.75
N PRO A 139 -1.12 -13.71 -10.53
CA PRO A 139 -0.46 -14.72 -11.35
C PRO A 139 0.53 -14.12 -12.37
N LYS A 140 0.27 -12.88 -12.81
CA LYS A 140 1.15 -12.09 -13.66
C LYS A 140 1.23 -10.67 -13.12
N PRO A 141 2.42 -10.05 -13.10
CA PRO A 141 2.55 -8.66 -12.70
C PRO A 141 1.87 -7.75 -13.73
N TYR A 142 1.22 -6.70 -13.24
CA TYR A 142 0.71 -5.61 -14.08
C TYR A 142 1.81 -4.58 -14.26
N VAL A 143 2.19 -4.30 -15.51
CA VAL A 143 3.21 -3.30 -15.83
C VAL A 143 2.52 -2.13 -16.51
N TYR A 144 2.55 -0.97 -15.85
CA TYR A 144 1.99 0.27 -16.34
C TYR A 144 3.11 1.29 -16.59
N LYS A 145 2.99 2.07 -17.66
CA LYS A 145 3.95 3.11 -18.02
C LYS A 145 3.26 4.46 -18.05
N LEU A 146 3.75 5.42 -17.29
CA LEU A 146 3.29 6.80 -17.27
C LEU A 146 4.35 7.68 -17.92
N LYS A 147 3.98 8.44 -18.95
CA LYS A 147 4.86 9.44 -19.56
C LYS A 147 4.55 10.81 -18.96
N THR A 148 5.55 11.46 -18.39
CA THR A 148 5.41 12.76 -17.71
C THR A 148 6.34 13.80 -18.32
N ALA A 149 5.86 15.02 -18.48
CA ALA A 149 6.64 16.16 -18.96
C ALA A 149 6.19 17.46 -18.28
N PHE A 150 7.13 18.38 -18.08
CA PHE A 150 6.78 19.73 -17.62
C PHE A 150 6.24 20.54 -18.81
N PRO A 151 5.19 21.37 -18.60
CA PRO A 151 4.71 22.25 -19.65
C PRO A 151 5.84 23.19 -20.10
N LYS A 152 6.05 23.28 -21.42
CA LYS A 152 7.03 24.22 -21.98
C LYS A 152 6.57 25.64 -21.70
N ASN A 153 7.44 26.48 -21.17
CA ASN A 153 7.15 27.90 -20.99
C ASN A 153 7.06 28.56 -22.38
N PRO A 154 5.89 29.07 -22.81
CA PRO A 154 5.72 29.65 -24.14
C PRO A 154 6.52 30.95 -24.35
N ASP A 155 6.96 31.60 -23.26
CA ASP A 155 7.55 32.95 -23.31
C ASP A 155 9.08 32.99 -23.39
N LEU A 156 9.75 31.84 -23.35
CA LEU A 156 11.19 31.75 -23.57
C LEU A 156 11.47 31.32 -25.01
N LYS A 157 11.44 32.30 -25.93
CA LYS A 157 12.09 32.13 -27.24
C LYS A 157 13.60 32.22 -27.01
N GLU A 158 14.32 31.12 -27.22
CA GLU A 158 15.77 31.09 -27.37
C GLU A 158 16.23 31.93 -28.57
#